data_AF-A0A355BAQ0-F1
#
_entry.id   AF-A0A355BAQ0-F1
#
_cell.length_a   1.000
_cell.length_b   1.000
_cell.length_c   1.000
_cell.angle_alpha   90.00
_cell.angle_beta   90.00
_cell.angle_gamma   90.00
#
_symmetry.space_group_name_H-M   'P 1'
#
loop_
_entity.id
_entity.type
_entity.pdbx_description
1 polymer ?
#
loop_
_entity_poly.entity_id
_entity_poly.type
_entity_poly.pdbx_seq_one_letter_code
_entity_poly.pdbx_strand_id
1 'polypeptide(L)'
;MKPMLKYIFSFVYLCFSSIGFSQNVKDTIKEKYGVRFGVDLHRIARSFYDKDYRGIEFVADYRISQKFYIAAELGNETKTTADDRFNFTTKGSYFKVGFDYNAH
;
A
#
# COMPACT_ATOMS: atom_id res chain seq x y z
N MET A 1 26.34 13.88 29.52
CA MET A 1 24.98 13.52 29.03
C MET A 1 23.99 14.69 28.96
N LYS A 2 24.13 15.77 29.75
CA LYS A 2 23.20 16.92 29.75
C LYS A 2 23.00 17.66 28.39
N PRO A 3 24.01 17.85 27.51
CA PRO A 3 23.78 18.58 26.25
C PRO A 3 23.03 17.75 25.19
N MET A 4 23.24 16.43 25.16
CA MET A 4 22.64 15.53 24.16
C MET A 4 21.11 15.49 24.28
N LEU A 5 20.57 15.51 25.51
CA LEU A 5 19.13 15.53 25.76
C LEU A 5 18.46 16.82 25.23
N LYS A 6 19.17 17.96 25.25
CA LYS A 6 18.67 19.24 24.74
C LYS A 6 18.45 19.19 23.23
N TYR A 7 19.36 18.57 22.48
CA TYR A 7 19.23 18.42 21.03
C TYR A 7 18.11 17.43 20.66
N ILE A 8 17.96 16.33 21.41
CA ILE A 8 16.87 15.37 21.21
C ILE A 8 15.52 16.06 21.42
N PHE A 9 15.36 16.84 22.49
CA PHE A 9 14.10 17.54 22.78
C PHE A 9 13.77 18.61 21.72
N SER A 10 14.79 19.34 21.26
CA SER A 10 14.65 20.32 20.17
C SER A 10 14.24 19.68 18.85
N PHE A 11 14.77 18.49 18.55
CA PHE A 11 14.44 17.75 17.34
C PHE A 11 13.00 17.21 17.36
N VAL A 12 12.56 16.66 18.50
CA VAL A 12 11.18 16.20 18.70
C VAL A 12 10.18 17.37 18.58
N TYR A 13 10.51 18.54 19.14
CA TYR A 13 9.67 19.73 19.03
C TYR A 13 9.52 20.23 17.59
N LEU A 14 10.61 20.20 16.80
CA LEU A 14 10.58 20.54 15.38
C LEU A 14 9.65 19.59 14.61
N CYS A 15 9.75 18.27 14.85
CA CYS A 15 8.88 17.28 14.21
C CYS A 15 7.40 17.42 14.62
N PHE A 16 7.11 17.91 15.83
CA PHE A 16 5.73 18.15 16.26
C PHE A 16 5.12 19.37 15.56
N SER A 17 5.93 20.41 15.28
CA SER A 17 5.47 21.64 14.62
C SER A 17 5.07 21.44 13.15
N SER A 18 5.61 20.43 12.46
CA SER A 18 5.26 20.14 11.07
C SER A 18 3.93 19.42 10.91
N ILE A 19 3.38 18.81 11.97
CA ILE A 19 2.06 18.15 11.95
C ILE A 19 0.93 19.18 11.96
N GLY A 20 1.16 20.38 12.51
CA GLY A 20 0.14 21.44 12.66
C GLY A 20 -0.23 22.21 11.38
N PHE A 21 0.47 21.98 10.26
CA PHE A 21 0.20 22.66 8.99
C PHE A 21 -0.77 21.90 8.06
N SER A 22 -1.52 20.93 8.60
CA SER A 22 -2.47 20.16 7.79
C SER A 22 -3.83 20.89 7.65
N GLN A 23 -4.02 21.49 6.46
CA GLN A 23 -5.28 21.81 5.76
C GLN A 23 -6.07 23.07 6.16
N ASN A 24 -5.89 24.13 5.37
CA ASN A 24 -6.94 25.11 5.07
C ASN A 24 -7.50 24.81 3.66
N VAL A 25 -8.46 23.88 3.55
CA VAL A 25 -9.18 23.65 2.30
C VAL A 25 -10.66 23.92 2.54
N LYS A 26 -11.20 24.91 1.84
CA LYS A 26 -12.65 25.20 1.79
C LYS A 26 -13.40 23.92 1.39
N ASP A 27 -14.34 23.50 2.24
CA ASP A 27 -15.28 22.43 1.94
C ASP A 27 -16.20 22.84 0.79
N THR A 28 -15.81 22.47 -0.42
CA THR A 28 -16.75 22.23 -1.51
C THR A 28 -16.73 20.74 -1.74
N ILE A 29 -17.78 20.05 -1.29
CA ILE A 29 -18.00 18.62 -1.53
C ILE A 29 -18.29 18.44 -3.02
N LYS A 30 -17.23 18.47 -3.84
CA LYS A 30 -17.30 17.96 -5.20
C LYS A 30 -17.24 16.44 -5.08
N GLU A 31 -18.19 15.78 -5.72
CA GLU A 31 -18.15 14.37 -6.12
C GLU A 31 -16.81 14.11 -6.83
N LYS A 32 -15.76 13.78 -6.07
CA LYS A 32 -14.44 13.51 -6.64
C LYS A 32 -14.46 12.07 -7.14
N TYR A 33 -14.70 11.94 -8.44
CA TYR A 33 -14.23 10.79 -9.21
C TYR A 33 -12.75 10.62 -8.91
N GLY A 34 -12.39 9.45 -8.38
CA GLY A 34 -11.05 9.19 -7.88
C GLY A 34 -10.59 7.83 -8.35
N VAL A 35 -9.48 7.81 -9.08
CA VAL A 35 -8.76 6.58 -9.36
C VAL A 35 -7.68 6.44 -8.31
N ARG A 36 -7.62 5.28 -7.66
CA ARG A 36 -6.56 4.91 -6.73
C ARG A 36 -5.77 3.81 -7.40
N PHE A 37 -4.49 4.05 -7.59
CA PHE A 37 -3.55 3.01 -7.99
C PHE A 37 -2.59 2.79 -6.83
N GLY A 38 -2.40 1.53 -6.48
CA GLY A 38 -1.57 1.08 -5.37
C GLY A 38 -0.71 -0.09 -5.77
N VAL A 39 0.34 -0.30 -5.01
CA VAL A 39 1.18 -1.48 -5.09
C VAL A 39 1.32 -2.02 -3.68
N ASP A 40 1.19 -3.33 -3.52
CA ASP A 40 1.40 -3.95 -2.22
C ASP A 40 2.89 -3.99 -1.87
N LEU A 41 3.30 -3.03 -1.03
CA LEU A 41 4.66 -2.95 -0.50
C LEU A 41 5.01 -4.13 0.40
N HIS A 42 4.04 -4.79 1.04
CA HIS A 42 4.32 -5.92 1.91
C HIS A 42 4.87 -7.11 1.11
N ARG A 43 4.30 -7.41 -0.05
CA ARG A 43 4.83 -8.46 -0.95
C ARG A 43 6.20 -8.11 -1.54
N ILE A 44 6.41 -6.84 -1.88
CA ILE A 44 7.70 -6.36 -2.37
C ILE A 44 8.75 -6.46 -1.27
N ALA A 45 8.46 -5.96 -0.06
CA ALA A 45 9.35 -6.04 1.09
C ALA A 45 9.69 -7.49 1.44
N ARG A 46 8.70 -8.40 1.39
CA ARG A 46 8.92 -9.85 1.55
C ARG A 46 9.89 -10.40 0.52
N SER A 47 9.79 -9.94 -0.72
CA SER A 47 10.70 -10.35 -1.78
C SER A 47 12.15 -9.90 -1.58
N PHE A 48 12.40 -8.92 -0.71
CA PHE A 48 13.76 -8.46 -0.38
C PHE A 48 14.43 -9.31 0.71
N TYR A 49 13.69 -9.79 1.71
CA TYR A 49 14.27 -10.57 2.81
C TYR A 49 14.15 -12.09 2.61
N ASP A 50 13.16 -12.56 1.84
CA ASP A 50 12.95 -13.97 1.53
C ASP A 50 13.44 -14.26 0.10
N LYS A 51 14.60 -14.90 -0.02
CA LYS A 51 15.24 -15.18 -1.34
C LYS A 51 14.42 -16.11 -2.22
N ASP A 52 13.53 -16.89 -1.61
CA ASP A 52 12.72 -17.90 -2.28
C ASP A 52 11.32 -17.39 -2.63
N TYR A 53 10.98 -16.14 -2.28
CA TYR A 53 9.71 -15.51 -2.58
C TYR A 53 9.91 -14.26 -3.44
N ARG A 54 9.22 -14.18 -4.59
CA ARG A 54 9.06 -12.95 -5.37
C ARG A 54 7.59 -12.73 -5.67
N GLY A 55 7.01 -11.70 -5.07
CA GLY A 55 5.62 -11.31 -5.28
C GLY A 55 5.50 -9.82 -5.55
N ILE A 56 4.76 -9.46 -6.59
CA ILE A 56 4.34 -8.08 -6.87
C ILE A 56 2.82 -8.09 -7.05
N GLU A 57 2.14 -7.17 -6.40
CA GLU A 57 0.69 -7.00 -6.52
C GLU A 57 0.37 -5.53 -6.78
N PHE A 58 -0.33 -5.29 -7.87
CA PHE A 58 -0.86 -3.99 -8.27
C PHE A 58 -2.35 -3.96 -7.96
N VAL A 59 -2.80 -2.86 -7.37
CA VAL A 59 -4.21 -2.64 -7.02
C VAL A 59 -4.68 -1.37 -7.71
N ALA A 60 -5.85 -1.41 -8.32
CA ALA A 60 -6.45 -0.30 -9.04
C ALA A 60 -7.93 -0.21 -8.66
N ASP A 61 -8.29 0.82 -7.90
CA ASP A 61 -9.67 1.10 -7.54
C ASP A 61 -10.17 2.33 -8.30
N TYR A 62 -11.30 2.20 -8.98
CA TYR A 62 -11.96 3.29 -9.69
C TYR A 62 -13.30 3.60 -9.06
N ARG A 63 -13.41 4.79 -8.45
CA ARG A 63 -14.70 5.32 -7.96
C ARG A 63 -15.44 6.00 -9.12
N ILE A 64 -16.48 5.32 -9.62
CA ILE A 64 -17.36 5.84 -10.68
C ILE A 64 -18.39 6.81 -10.10
N SER A 65 -18.93 6.55 -8.92
CA SER A 65 -19.90 7.41 -8.24
C SER A 65 -19.84 7.17 -6.73
N GLN A 66 -20.51 7.96 -5.88
CA GLN A 66 -20.56 7.66 -4.43
C GLN A 66 -21.01 6.24 -4.13
N LYS A 67 -21.82 5.67 -5.03
CA LYS A 67 -22.43 4.35 -4.91
C LYS A 67 -21.75 3.25 -5.70
N PHE A 68 -20.79 3.56 -6.57
CA PHE A 68 -20.23 2.59 -7.51
C PHE A 68 -18.70 2.60 -7.48
N TYR A 69 -18.14 1.45 -7.14
CA TYR A 69 -16.71 1.21 -7.06
C TYR A 69 -16.35 0.01 -7.91
N ILE A 70 -15.30 0.14 -8.70
CA ILE A 70 -14.65 -0.99 -9.37
C ILE A 70 -13.30 -1.16 -8.70
N ALA A 71 -12.97 -2.39 -8.32
CA ALA A 71 -11.64 -2.75 -7.86
C ALA A 71 -11.03 -3.75 -8.84
N ALA A 72 -9.76 -3.58 -9.19
CA ALA A 72 -9.01 -4.51 -10.00
C ALA A 72 -7.66 -4.77 -9.33
N GLU A 73 -7.36 -6.03 -9.04
CA GLU A 73 -6.08 -6.46 -8.47
C GLU A 73 -5.37 -7.35 -9.47
N LEU A 74 -4.11 -7.06 -9.76
CA LEU A 74 -3.24 -7.86 -10.60
C LEU A 74 -1.99 -8.23 -9.80
N GLY A 75 -1.85 -9.50 -9.47
CA GLY A 75 -0.70 -10.00 -8.73
C GLY A 75 0.05 -11.10 -9.48
N ASN A 76 1.37 -11.07 -9.38
CA ASN A 76 2.24 -12.16 -9.79
C ASN A 76 3.04 -12.63 -8.57
N GLU A 77 2.95 -13.92 -8.27
CA GLU A 77 3.65 -14.53 -7.16
C GLU A 77 4.46 -15.73 -7.67
N THR A 78 5.74 -15.71 -7.35
CA THR A 78 6.69 -16.78 -7.60
C THR A 78 7.25 -17.23 -6.28
N LYS A 79 6.96 -18.47 -5.89
CA LYS A 79 7.50 -19.09 -4.68
C LYS A 79 8.33 -20.29 -5.06
N THR A 80 9.60 -20.25 -4.74
CA THR A 80 10.51 -21.40 -4.77
C THR A 80 10.41 -22.09 -3.42
N THR A 81 10.26 -23.40 -3.41
CA THR A 81 10.38 -24.19 -2.18
C THR A 81 11.40 -25.26 -2.47
N ALA A 82 12.57 -25.10 -1.85
CA ALA A 82 13.65 -26.07 -1.90
C ALA A 82 13.43 -27.06 -0.75
N ASP A 83 13.12 -28.31 -1.09
CA ASP A 83 13.09 -29.43 -0.16
C ASP A 83 14.26 -30.36 -0.52
N ASP A 84 14.85 -31.07 0.45
CA ASP A 84 16.11 -31.83 0.33
C ASP A 84 16.07 -32.92 -0.77
N ARG A 85 14.88 -33.24 -1.28
CA ARG A 85 14.65 -34.24 -2.34
C ARG A 85 14.10 -33.67 -3.64
N PHE A 86 13.49 -32.48 -3.62
CA PHE A 86 12.90 -31.84 -4.80
C PHE A 86 12.86 -30.32 -4.66
N ASN A 87 13.27 -29.63 -5.73
CA ASN A 87 13.13 -28.18 -5.85
C ASN A 87 11.92 -27.86 -6.73
N PHE A 88 10.88 -27.24 -6.16
CA PHE A 88 9.71 -26.81 -6.91
C PHE A 88 9.58 -25.30 -6.91
N THR A 89 9.53 -24.72 -8.11
CA THR A 89 9.22 -23.29 -8.31
C THR A 89 7.78 -23.17 -8.78
N THR A 90 6.89 -22.70 -7.91
CA THR A 90 5.50 -22.43 -8.25
C THR A 90 5.38 -20.97 -8.69
N LYS A 91 4.95 -20.76 -9.93
CA LYS A 91 4.66 -19.42 -10.47
C LYS A 91 3.16 -19.32 -10.72
N GLY A 92 2.53 -18.33 -10.12
CA GLY A 92 1.11 -18.04 -10.29
C GLY A 92 0.89 -16.56 -10.55
N SER A 93 0.18 -16.25 -11.63
CA SER A 93 -0.42 -14.93 -11.82
C SER A 93 -1.89 -15.03 -11.46
N TYR A 94 -2.41 -14.03 -10.75
CA TYR A 94 -3.83 -13.88 -10.52
C TYR A 94 -4.28 -12.49 -10.93
N PHE A 95 -5.49 -12.44 -11.45
CA PHE A 95 -6.19 -11.21 -11.76
C PHE A 95 -7.56 -11.31 -11.11
N LYS A 96 -7.92 -10.32 -10.30
CA LYS A 96 -9.21 -10.22 -9.65
C LYS A 96 -9.86 -8.92 -10.06
N VAL A 97 -11.15 -8.97 -10.30
CA VAL A 97 -11.99 -7.81 -10.54
C VAL A 97 -13.20 -7.89 -9.65
N GLY A 98 -13.52 -6.78 -9.00
CA GLY A 98 -14.64 -6.63 -8.09
C GLY A 98 -15.45 -5.40 -8.45
N PHE A 99 -16.74 -5.45 -8.13
CA PHE A 99 -17.66 -4.34 -8.27
C PHE A 99 -18.44 -4.21 -6.98
N ASP A 100 -18.30 -3.06 -6.31
CA ASP A 100 -19.07 -2.75 -5.12
C ASP A 100 -20.13 -1.71 -5.45
N TYR A 101 -21.38 -2.07 -5.14
CA TYR A 101 -22.53 -1.18 -5.20
C TYR A 101 -23.00 -0.85 -3.79
N ASN A 102 -22.93 0.43 -3.42
CA ASN A 102 -23.53 0.93 -2.20
C ASN A 102 -24.98 1.35 -2.50
N ALA A 103 -25.93 0.47 -2.19
CA ALA A 103 -27.34 0.67 -2.46
C ALA A 103 -27.98 1.80 -1.62
N HIS A 104 -27.42 2.06 -0.43
CA HIS A 104 -28.06 2.87 0.60
C HIS A 104 -27.46 4.28 0.74
#